data_AF-A0A813KS51-F1
#
_entry.id   AF-A0A813KS51-F1
#
_cell.length_a   1.000
_cell.length_b   1.000
_cell.length_c   1.000
_cell.angle_alpha   90.00
_cell.angle_beta   90.00
_cell.angle_gamma   90.00
#
_symmetry.space_group_name_H-M   'P 1'
#
loop_
_entity.id
_entity.type
_entity.pdbx_description
1 polymer ?
#
loop_
_entity_poly.entity_id
_entity_poly.type
_entity_poly.pdbx_seq_one_letter_code
_entity_poly.pdbx_strand_id
1 'polypeptide(L)'
;MGEEGQWRLLNPLSIRFSQPRVAPRFKDGHSVAEARESTVAVLLQGRKDPDGFCKPPPYDLLLIPAFPAIRVVPFEPKLRASDGVAQRDPAGNSVRGKRAWFALDNRRLLALQRVAITKLPQLCCVAVRCFETPGGPGARTQSSGQSLERELRKFRTVTEGWAVDVGEREGSCHLWSWREAIAGVAGKDPCLLYVEPISSEELWDAHRWAPEAVSAGDELQRQVQDKEASSEEEVILFRGPKSRTFSKDQHTPCETVASDGTVAS
;
A
#
# COMPACT_ATOMS: atom_id res chain seq x y z
N MET A 1 7.48 -9.61 -23.93
CA MET A 1 7.36 -10.07 -22.54
C MET A 1 7.80 -8.92 -21.66
N GLY A 2 6.86 -8.32 -20.92
CA GLY A 2 7.15 -7.13 -20.10
C GLY A 2 8.08 -7.48 -18.95
N GLU A 3 8.88 -6.51 -18.52
CA GLU A 3 9.82 -6.63 -17.41
C GLU A 3 9.08 -7.00 -16.12
N GLU A 4 9.05 -8.30 -15.81
CA GLU A 4 8.59 -8.77 -14.52
C GLU A 4 9.68 -8.48 -13.50
N GLY A 5 9.48 -7.44 -12.68
CA GLY A 5 10.38 -7.14 -11.55
C GLY A 5 10.67 -8.39 -10.72
N GLN A 6 11.85 -8.44 -10.10
CA GLN A 6 12.26 -9.58 -9.29
C GLN A 6 11.38 -9.69 -8.04
N TRP A 7 10.91 -10.89 -7.74
CA TRP A 7 10.16 -11.12 -6.52
C TRP A 7 11.08 -11.00 -5.29
N ARG A 8 10.62 -10.24 -4.28
CA ARG A 8 11.30 -10.11 -2.99
C ARG A 8 10.34 -10.25 -1.80
N LEU A 9 10.85 -10.64 -0.64
CA LEU A 9 10.17 -10.51 0.65
C LEU A 9 10.78 -9.32 1.37
N LEU A 10 9.98 -8.31 1.69
CA LEU A 10 10.43 -7.13 2.41
C LEU A 10 9.55 -6.89 3.64
N ASN A 11 10.11 -6.30 4.68
CA ASN A 11 9.32 -5.76 5.78
C ASN A 11 8.54 -4.53 5.28
N PRO A 12 7.20 -4.45 5.41
CA PRO A 12 6.45 -3.25 5.03
C PRO A 12 6.98 -1.96 5.66
N LEU A 13 7.51 -2.03 6.89
CA LEU A 13 8.06 -0.89 7.63
C LEU A 13 9.44 -0.44 7.12
N SER A 14 10.15 -1.27 6.33
CA SER A 14 11.39 -0.88 5.65
C SER A 14 11.16 -0.21 4.29
N ILE A 15 9.92 -0.19 3.80
CA ILE A 15 9.56 0.43 2.52
C ILE A 15 9.06 1.86 2.77
N ARG A 16 9.52 2.81 1.96
CA ARG A 16 9.18 4.23 2.07
C ARG A 16 8.10 4.65 1.07
N PHE A 17 7.33 5.66 1.43
CA PHE A 17 6.36 6.29 0.54
C PHE A 17 7.09 7.11 -0.53
N SER A 18 6.66 7.01 -1.78
CA SER A 18 7.22 7.78 -2.90
C SER A 18 6.61 9.18 -3.07
N GLN A 19 5.42 9.40 -2.52
CA GLN A 19 4.65 10.64 -2.68
C GLN A 19 4.21 11.14 -1.30
N PRO A 20 3.96 12.45 -1.14
CA PRO A 20 3.69 13.02 0.17
C PRO A 20 2.24 12.82 0.61
N ARG A 21 1.35 12.42 -0.30
CA ARG A 21 -0.09 12.24 -0.04
C ARG A 21 -0.59 10.89 -0.58
N VAL A 22 -1.52 10.30 0.16
CA VAL A 22 -2.23 9.07 -0.16
C VAL A 22 -3.73 9.28 0.03
N ALA A 23 -4.51 8.93 -1.01
CA ALA A 23 -5.96 8.89 -0.89
C ALA A 23 -6.39 7.71 0.01
N PRO A 24 -7.41 7.87 0.87
CA PRO A 24 -7.85 6.81 1.79
C PRO A 24 -8.59 5.65 1.10
N ARG A 25 -8.88 5.77 -0.20
CA ARG A 25 -9.58 4.78 -1.02
C ARG A 25 -8.78 4.36 -2.25
N PHE A 26 -8.95 3.11 -2.63
CA PHE A 26 -8.47 2.51 -3.88
C PHE A 26 -9.35 2.96 -5.06
N LYS A 27 -8.95 2.60 -6.29
CA LYS A 27 -9.67 3.02 -7.51
C LYS A 27 -11.01 2.31 -7.70
N ASP A 28 -11.14 1.13 -7.11
CA ASP A 28 -12.32 0.27 -7.07
C ASP A 28 -13.30 0.66 -5.95
N GLY A 29 -12.99 1.70 -5.15
CA GLY A 29 -13.88 2.23 -4.11
C GLY A 29 -13.60 1.71 -2.70
N HIS A 30 -12.92 0.55 -2.57
CA HIS A 30 -12.50 0.00 -1.30
C HIS A 30 -11.60 0.98 -0.54
N SER A 31 -11.74 1.02 0.78
CA SER A 31 -10.92 1.81 1.67
C SER A 31 -9.61 1.09 2.01
N VAL A 32 -8.59 1.87 2.38
CA VAL A 32 -7.34 1.34 2.95
C VAL A 32 -7.60 0.57 4.25
N ALA A 33 -8.65 0.92 5.00
CA ALA A 33 -9.03 0.24 6.23
C ALA A 33 -9.59 -1.16 5.95
N GLU A 34 -10.49 -1.30 4.98
CA GLU A 34 -11.02 -2.61 4.55
C GLU A 34 -9.89 -3.51 4.02
N ALA A 35 -9.01 -2.97 3.17
CA ALA A 35 -7.88 -3.75 2.67
C ALA A 35 -6.90 -4.21 3.76
N ARG A 36 -6.74 -3.41 4.82
CA ARG A 36 -5.98 -3.79 6.02
C ARG A 36 -6.67 -4.96 6.73
N GLU A 37 -7.99 -4.92 6.88
CA GLU A 37 -8.77 -5.97 7.56
C GLU A 37 -8.80 -7.28 6.77
N SER A 38 -8.80 -7.21 5.45
CA SER A 38 -8.71 -8.38 4.57
C SER A 38 -7.29 -8.96 4.42
N THR A 39 -6.27 -8.35 5.05
CA THR A 39 -4.90 -8.87 4.99
C THR A 39 -4.71 -9.97 6.03
N VAL A 40 -4.30 -11.15 5.57
CA VAL A 40 -4.03 -12.31 6.43
C VAL A 40 -2.55 -12.36 6.81
N ALA A 41 -2.26 -12.77 8.05
CA ALA A 41 -0.89 -13.01 8.50
C ALA A 41 -0.69 -14.51 8.76
N VAL A 42 0.37 -15.09 8.19
CA VAL A 42 0.70 -16.52 8.30
C VAL A 42 2.06 -16.69 8.98
N LEU A 43 2.17 -17.60 9.95
CA LEU A 43 3.43 -17.93 10.60
C LEU A 43 4.42 -18.57 9.62
N LEU A 44 5.65 -18.06 9.60
CA LEU A 44 6.75 -18.61 8.80
C LEU A 44 7.56 -19.68 9.55
N GLN A 45 7.41 -19.75 10.88
CA GLN A 45 8.14 -20.71 11.72
C GLN A 45 7.82 -22.17 11.35
N GLY A 46 8.84 -23.03 11.41
CA GLY A 46 8.67 -24.49 11.28
C GLY A 46 8.70 -25.04 9.85
N ARG A 47 8.80 -24.20 8.82
CA ARG A 47 9.08 -24.65 7.46
C ARG A 47 10.55 -25.06 7.38
N LYS A 48 10.78 -26.38 7.37
CA LYS A 48 12.10 -26.93 7.04
C LYS A 48 12.41 -26.52 5.62
N ASP A 49 13.54 -25.85 5.43
CA ASP A 49 14.14 -25.77 4.11
C ASP A 49 14.32 -27.22 3.62
N PRO A 50 13.73 -27.63 2.49
CA PRO A 50 13.87 -28.98 1.99
C PRO A 50 15.33 -29.29 1.58
N ASP A 51 16.17 -28.27 1.39
CA ASP A 51 17.60 -28.44 1.12
C ASP A 51 18.46 -28.36 2.39
N GLY A 52 17.90 -27.88 3.51
CA GLY A 52 18.59 -27.77 4.80
C GLY A 52 19.74 -26.75 4.85
N PHE A 53 19.87 -25.87 3.84
CA PHE A 53 20.99 -24.91 3.71
C PHE A 53 20.60 -23.45 4.00
N CYS A 54 19.32 -23.11 3.94
CA CYS A 54 18.81 -21.77 4.13
C CYS A 54 18.59 -21.50 5.62
N LYS A 55 19.24 -20.46 6.12
CA LYS A 55 18.92 -19.88 7.43
C LYS A 55 17.41 -19.57 7.47
N PRO A 56 16.72 -19.73 8.61
CA PRO A 56 15.31 -19.35 8.71
C PRO A 56 15.13 -17.87 8.32
N PRO A 57 13.97 -17.49 7.75
CA PRO A 57 13.71 -16.10 7.41
C PRO A 57 13.89 -15.22 8.65
N PRO A 58 14.38 -13.97 8.51
CA PRO A 58 14.43 -13.02 9.61
C PRO A 58 13.04 -12.47 9.99
N TYR A 59 11.97 -13.18 9.61
CA TYR A 59 10.58 -12.76 9.73
C TYR A 59 9.77 -13.87 10.39
N ASP A 60 8.89 -13.49 11.30
CA ASP A 60 7.96 -14.38 11.99
C ASP A 60 6.70 -14.62 11.16
N LEU A 61 6.23 -13.59 10.45
CA LEU A 61 4.94 -13.56 9.76
C LEU A 61 5.09 -13.15 8.29
N LEU A 62 4.35 -13.83 7.43
CA LEU A 62 4.09 -13.42 6.05
C LEU A 62 2.71 -12.77 5.98
N LEU A 63 2.67 -11.52 5.49
CA LEU A 63 1.44 -10.81 5.18
C LEU A 63 0.98 -11.12 3.76
N ILE A 64 -0.27 -11.56 3.65
CA ILE A 64 -0.94 -11.92 2.42
C ILE A 64 -2.10 -10.92 2.23
N PRO A 65 -1.90 -9.84 1.48
CA PRO A 65 -2.94 -8.85 1.26
C PRO A 65 -3.98 -9.32 0.23
N ALA A 66 -5.21 -8.85 0.38
CA ALA A 66 -6.28 -9.05 -0.60
C ALA A 66 -6.16 -8.13 -1.85
N PHE A 67 -4.95 -7.69 -2.19
CA PHE A 67 -4.67 -6.91 -3.39
C PHE A 67 -3.37 -7.39 -4.05
N PRO A 68 -3.19 -7.15 -5.36
CA PRO A 68 -1.97 -7.58 -6.05
C PRO A 68 -0.71 -7.01 -5.40
N ALA A 69 0.38 -7.79 -5.45
CA ALA A 69 1.65 -7.42 -4.86
C ALA A 69 2.09 -6.00 -5.23
N ILE A 70 2.64 -5.28 -4.25
CA ILE A 70 3.14 -3.92 -4.49
C ILE A 70 4.42 -3.95 -5.30
N ARG A 71 4.60 -2.91 -6.10
CA ARG A 71 5.84 -2.68 -6.83
C ARG A 71 6.72 -1.73 -6.04
N VAL A 72 8.00 -2.05 -5.92
CA VAL A 72 8.99 -1.23 -5.24
C VAL A 72 10.23 -1.02 -6.11
N VAL A 73 10.95 0.06 -5.85
CA VAL A 73 12.17 0.44 -6.60
C VAL A 73 13.21 0.97 -5.61
N PRO A 74 14.50 0.60 -5.75
CA PRO A 74 15.54 1.15 -4.92
C PRO A 74 15.92 2.53 -5.47
N PHE A 75 15.74 3.58 -4.67
CA PHE A 75 15.88 4.97 -5.14
C PHE A 75 16.58 5.84 -4.10
N GLU A 76 17.32 6.85 -4.57
CA GLU A 76 17.91 7.91 -3.76
C GLU A 76 17.07 9.17 -3.88
N PRO A 77 16.24 9.51 -2.88
CA PRO A 77 15.34 10.65 -2.98
C PRO A 77 16.14 11.95 -3.01
N LYS A 78 15.71 12.92 -3.82
CA LYS A 78 16.18 14.30 -3.67
C LYS A 78 15.66 14.83 -2.33
N LEU A 79 16.55 15.26 -1.45
CA LEU A 79 16.15 15.85 -0.18
C LEU A 79 15.45 17.17 -0.42
N ARG A 80 14.42 17.43 0.39
CA ARG A 80 13.60 18.62 0.32
C ARG A 80 13.51 19.24 1.70
N ALA A 81 13.44 20.56 1.76
CA ALA A 81 13.06 21.24 2.99
C ALA A 81 11.57 21.02 3.28
N SER A 82 11.11 21.47 4.44
CA SER A 82 9.71 21.35 4.87
C SER A 82 8.72 22.06 3.94
N ASP A 83 9.17 23.08 3.22
CA ASP A 83 8.43 23.79 2.17
C ASP A 83 8.34 23.01 0.84
N GLY A 84 9.00 21.85 0.74
CA GLY A 84 9.06 21.03 -0.46
C GLY A 84 10.11 21.45 -1.49
N VAL A 85 10.88 22.53 -1.25
CA VAL A 85 11.96 22.98 -2.12
C VAL A 85 13.13 22.00 -2.04
N ALA A 86 13.71 21.65 -3.20
CA ALA A 86 14.84 20.72 -3.25
C ALA A 86 16.08 21.36 -2.61
N GLN A 87 16.68 20.66 -1.65
CA GLN A 87 17.92 21.11 -1.02
C GLN A 87 19.06 21.06 -2.04
N ARG A 88 19.92 22.09 -2.01
CA ARG A 88 21.10 22.18 -2.86
C ARG A 88 22.36 22.28 -2.03
N ASP A 89 23.43 21.63 -2.48
CA ASP A 89 24.76 21.78 -1.89
C ASP A 89 25.38 23.14 -2.28
N PRO A 90 26.54 23.54 -1.72
CA PRO A 90 27.21 24.79 -2.08
C PRO A 90 27.59 24.92 -3.56
N ALA A 91 27.69 23.81 -4.29
CA ALA A 91 27.96 23.77 -5.74
C ALA A 91 26.68 23.87 -6.58
N GLY A 92 25.50 23.94 -5.94
CA GLY A 92 24.20 24.04 -6.59
C GLY A 92 23.60 22.70 -7.02
N ASN A 93 24.21 21.56 -6.72
CA ASN A 93 23.66 20.23 -7.04
C ASN A 93 22.56 19.84 -6.07
N SER A 94 21.59 19.04 -6.51
CA SER A 94 20.55 18.52 -5.61
C SER A 94 21.15 17.55 -4.60
N VAL A 95 20.95 17.80 -3.30
CA VAL A 95 21.32 16.88 -2.24
C VAL A 95 20.43 15.62 -2.33
N ARG A 96 21.04 14.44 -2.25
CA ARG A 96 20.35 13.14 -2.29
C ARG A 96 20.39 12.48 -0.92
N GLY A 97 19.28 11.82 -0.56
CA GLY A 97 19.17 10.99 0.63
C GLY A 97 19.78 9.62 0.42
N LYS A 98 19.73 8.80 1.48
CA LYS A 98 20.19 7.40 1.42
C LYS A 98 19.33 6.59 0.45
N ARG A 99 19.97 5.65 -0.27
CA ARG A 99 19.27 4.66 -1.08
C ARG A 99 18.36 3.82 -0.20
N ALA A 100 17.10 3.69 -0.59
CA ALA A 100 16.10 2.90 0.12
C ALA A 100 15.05 2.33 -0.85
N TRP A 101 14.22 1.40 -0.37
CA TRP A 101 13.08 0.90 -1.11
C TRP A 101 11.91 1.89 -1.06
N PHE A 102 11.38 2.26 -2.22
CA PHE A 102 10.22 3.13 -2.34
C PHE A 102 9.07 2.40 -3.02
N ALA A 103 7.85 2.55 -2.51
CA ALA A 103 6.66 1.98 -3.12
C ALA A 103 6.19 2.81 -4.31
N LEU A 104 5.81 2.13 -5.38
CA LEU A 104 5.10 2.71 -6.53
C LEU A 104 3.58 2.76 -6.29
N ASP A 105 3.09 2.09 -5.24
CA ASP A 105 1.71 2.15 -4.77
C ASP A 105 1.66 2.45 -3.26
N ASN A 106 1.55 3.74 -2.93
CA ASN A 106 1.56 4.21 -1.54
C ASN A 106 0.28 3.83 -0.77
N ARG A 107 -0.85 3.57 -1.44
CA ARG A 107 -2.10 3.15 -0.78
C ARG A 107 -1.98 1.74 -0.24
N ARG A 108 -1.49 0.83 -1.08
CA ARG A 108 -1.22 -0.56 -0.68
C ARG A 108 -0.15 -0.64 0.38
N LEU A 109 0.91 0.17 0.27
CA LEU A 109 1.94 0.26 1.32
C LEU A 109 1.34 0.71 2.66
N LEU A 110 0.49 1.74 2.67
CA LEU A 110 -0.15 2.24 3.89
C LEU A 110 -0.99 1.15 4.57
N ALA A 111 -1.75 0.35 3.81
CA ALA A 111 -2.48 -0.79 4.34
C ALA A 111 -1.52 -1.80 5.00
N LEU A 112 -0.47 -2.22 4.29
CA LEU A 112 0.51 -3.20 4.78
C LEU A 112 1.25 -2.74 6.04
N GLN A 113 1.68 -1.48 6.10
CA GLN A 113 2.37 -0.93 7.27
C GLN A 113 1.44 -0.88 8.48
N ARG A 114 0.16 -0.52 8.30
CA ARG A 114 -0.83 -0.55 9.38
C ARG A 114 -1.06 -1.97 9.91
N VAL A 115 -1.07 -2.99 9.05
CA VAL A 115 -1.13 -4.40 9.49
C VAL A 115 0.15 -4.77 10.24
N ALA A 116 1.33 -4.46 9.70
CA ALA A 116 2.61 -4.83 10.32
C ALA A 116 2.75 -4.26 11.74
N ILE A 117 2.30 -3.02 11.97
CA ILE A 117 2.31 -2.39 13.31
C ILE A 117 1.47 -3.17 14.32
N THR A 118 0.29 -3.69 13.93
CA THR A 118 -0.58 -4.44 14.87
C THR A 118 -0.06 -5.83 15.21
N LYS A 119 0.96 -6.30 14.48
CA LYS A 119 1.59 -7.60 14.71
C LYS A 119 2.87 -7.52 15.53
N LEU A 120 3.33 -6.32 15.87
CA LEU A 120 4.49 -6.18 16.74
C LEU A 120 4.24 -6.88 18.10
N PRO A 121 5.26 -7.57 18.65
CA PRO A 121 6.68 -7.55 18.24
C PRO A 121 7.06 -8.51 17.09
N GLN A 122 6.11 -9.27 16.52
CA GLN A 122 6.39 -10.24 15.45
C GLN A 122 6.80 -9.52 14.16
N LEU A 123 7.96 -9.87 13.61
CA LEU A 123 8.47 -9.26 12.39
C LEU A 123 7.73 -9.78 11.17
N CYS A 124 7.11 -8.86 10.44
CA CYS A 124 6.34 -9.17 9.25
C CYS A 124 7.15 -8.97 7.97
N CYS A 125 6.87 -9.78 6.95
CA CYS A 125 7.27 -9.53 5.57
C CYS A 125 6.08 -9.62 4.62
N VAL A 126 6.26 -9.12 3.40
CA VAL A 126 5.29 -9.19 2.31
C VAL A 126 6.02 -9.45 0.99
N ALA A 127 5.39 -10.22 0.10
CA ALA A 127 5.88 -10.41 -1.25
C ALA A 127 5.69 -9.14 -2.10
N VAL A 128 6.78 -8.68 -2.72
CA VAL A 128 6.82 -7.46 -3.53
C VAL A 128 7.50 -7.72 -4.87
N ARG A 129 7.14 -6.94 -5.89
CA ARG A 129 7.85 -6.88 -7.17
C ARG A 129 8.87 -5.75 -7.15
N CYS A 130 10.15 -6.08 -7.23
CA CYS A 130 11.26 -5.13 -7.22
C CYS A 130 11.73 -4.82 -8.63
N PHE A 131 11.76 -3.53 -8.95
CA PHE A 131 12.29 -3.02 -10.21
C PHE A 131 13.64 -2.40 -9.92
N GLU A 132 14.67 -2.84 -10.62
CA GLU A 132 15.98 -2.21 -10.53
C GLU A 132 15.98 -0.88 -11.29
N THR A 133 16.64 0.14 -10.75
CA THR A 133 16.71 1.45 -11.40
C THR A 133 17.67 1.38 -12.59
N PRO A 134 17.26 1.84 -13.80
CA PRO A 134 18.15 1.89 -14.96
C PRO A 134 19.35 2.80 -14.65
N GLY A 135 20.56 2.25 -14.76
CA GLY A 135 21.82 2.94 -14.44
C GLY A 135 22.69 2.30 -13.36
N GLY A 136 22.26 1.18 -12.75
CA GLY A 136 23.17 0.34 -11.97
C GLY A 136 24.26 -0.30 -12.86
N PRO A 137 25.43 -0.65 -12.30
CA PRO A 137 26.46 -1.39 -13.04
C PRO A 137 25.85 -2.69 -13.60
N GLY A 138 25.61 -2.73 -14.92
CA GLY A 138 25.00 -3.87 -15.62
C GLY A 138 23.63 -3.62 -16.27
N ALA A 139 23.00 -2.45 -16.08
CA ALA A 139 21.70 -2.14 -16.69
C ALA A 139 21.83 -1.84 -18.19
N ARG A 140 21.75 -2.88 -19.04
CA ARG A 140 21.60 -2.71 -20.49
C ARG A 140 20.26 -2.04 -20.78
N THR A 141 20.32 -0.90 -21.45
CA THR A 141 19.19 -0.04 -21.85
C THR A 141 18.19 -0.82 -22.70
N GLN A 142 17.19 -1.45 -22.08
CA GLN A 142 16.03 -1.97 -22.78
C GLN A 142 14.96 -0.86 -22.88
N SER A 143 14.28 -0.81 -24.02
CA SER A 143 13.34 0.23 -24.46
C SER A 143 12.10 0.44 -23.57
N SER A 144 11.97 -0.33 -22.49
CA SER A 144 10.88 -0.33 -21.49
C SER A 144 11.09 0.62 -20.31
N GLY A 145 12.31 1.17 -20.12
CA GLY A 145 12.65 2.07 -19.01
C GLY A 145 11.81 3.36 -18.93
N GLN A 146 11.14 3.76 -20.01
CA GLN A 146 10.35 4.99 -20.06
C GLN A 146 9.17 5.01 -19.07
N SER A 147 8.56 3.86 -18.76
CA SER A 147 7.40 3.83 -17.84
C SER A 147 7.84 4.05 -16.39
N LEU A 148 8.88 3.32 -15.94
CA LEU A 148 9.44 3.47 -14.60
C LEU A 148 10.04 4.87 -14.40
N GLU A 149 10.76 5.40 -15.40
CA GLU A 149 11.27 6.78 -15.32
C GLU A 149 10.16 7.82 -15.13
N ARG A 150 9.01 7.67 -15.80
CA ARG A 150 7.86 8.56 -15.60
C ARG A 150 7.29 8.44 -14.20
N GLU A 151 7.24 7.24 -13.62
CA GLU A 151 6.82 7.04 -12.23
C GLU A 151 7.83 7.67 -11.26
N LEU A 152 9.13 7.47 -11.46
CA LEU A 152 10.21 8.04 -10.64
C LEU A 152 10.22 9.57 -10.66
N ARG A 153 9.84 10.23 -11.76
CA ARG A 153 9.69 11.70 -11.80
C ARG A 153 8.62 12.22 -10.85
N LYS A 154 7.66 11.38 -10.46
CA LYS A 154 6.61 11.71 -9.49
C LYS A 154 7.08 11.58 -8.04
N PHE A 155 8.29 11.07 -7.80
CA PHE A 155 8.79 10.87 -6.44
C PHE A 155 9.06 12.22 -5.80
N ARG A 156 8.29 12.50 -4.75
CA ARG A 156 8.25 13.76 -4.02
C ARG A 156 8.05 13.40 -2.56
N THR A 157 9.12 13.44 -1.78
CA THR A 157 9.05 13.14 -0.34
C THR A 157 9.71 14.27 0.43
N VAL A 158 9.04 14.78 1.46
CA VAL A 158 9.61 15.78 2.39
C VAL A 158 10.17 15.10 3.65
N THR A 159 9.59 13.98 4.06
CA THR A 159 10.00 13.17 5.22
C THR A 159 10.89 11.99 4.83
N GLU A 160 11.59 12.09 3.71
CA GLU A 160 12.28 10.97 3.04
C GLU A 160 11.39 9.73 2.78
N GLY A 161 10.07 9.87 2.87
CA GLY A 161 9.08 8.80 2.68
C GLY A 161 8.75 8.02 3.96
N TRP A 162 9.12 8.52 5.14
CA TRP A 162 8.76 7.91 6.43
C TRP A 162 7.33 8.23 6.88
N ALA A 163 6.76 9.33 6.40
CA ALA A 163 5.41 9.77 6.72
C ALA A 163 4.67 10.21 5.46
N VAL A 164 3.34 10.17 5.51
CA VAL A 164 2.46 10.50 4.39
C VAL A 164 1.19 11.18 4.88
N ASP A 165 0.73 12.19 4.15
CA ASP A 165 -0.58 12.81 4.36
C ASP A 165 -1.67 11.86 3.86
N VAL A 166 -2.58 11.46 4.74
CA VAL A 166 -3.72 10.62 4.40
C VAL A 166 -4.97 11.49 4.34
N GLY A 167 -5.56 11.59 3.15
CA GLY A 167 -6.74 12.43 2.93
C GLY A 167 -7.10 12.56 1.45
N GLU A 168 -8.28 13.12 1.20
CA GLU A 168 -8.73 13.43 -0.15
C GLU A 168 -8.04 14.69 -0.70
N ARG A 169 -8.21 14.98 -1.99
CA ARG A 169 -7.56 16.14 -2.61
C ARG A 169 -8.05 17.46 -2.00
N GLU A 170 -9.35 17.57 -1.79
CA GLU A 170 -10.06 18.77 -1.31
C GLU A 170 -10.55 18.63 0.14
N GLY A 171 -10.10 17.57 0.84
CA GLY A 171 -10.52 17.26 2.20
C GLY A 171 -9.44 17.52 3.25
N SER A 172 -9.82 17.29 4.51
CA SER A 172 -8.85 17.24 5.59
C SER A 172 -7.83 16.12 5.33
N CYS A 173 -6.56 16.44 5.55
CA CYS A 173 -5.47 15.49 5.53
C CYS A 173 -4.93 15.38 6.95
N HIS A 174 -4.56 14.18 7.36
CA HIS A 174 -3.79 13.96 8.59
C HIS A 174 -2.45 13.34 8.21
N LEU A 175 -1.39 13.84 8.83
CA LEU A 175 -0.07 13.25 8.69
C LEU A 175 -0.06 11.90 9.41
N TRP A 176 0.38 10.86 8.71
CA TRP A 176 0.54 9.54 9.28
C TRP A 176 2.00 9.10 9.15
N SER A 177 2.61 8.75 10.28
CA SER A 177 3.99 8.24 10.39
C SER A 177 3.96 6.88 11.05
N TRP A 178 4.47 5.86 10.36
CA TRP A 178 4.53 4.52 10.97
C TRP A 178 5.45 4.49 12.20
N ARG A 179 6.49 5.34 12.25
CA ARG A 179 7.41 5.42 13.40
C ARG A 179 6.70 5.92 14.65
N GLU A 180 5.86 6.94 14.50
CA GLU A 180 5.05 7.47 15.59
C GLU A 180 3.98 6.45 16.02
N ALA A 181 3.40 5.72 15.05
CA ALA A 181 2.45 4.66 15.35
C ALA A 181 3.10 3.51 16.13
N ILE A 182 4.33 3.10 15.81
CA ILE A 182 5.08 2.12 16.60
C ILE A 182 5.34 2.63 18.01
N ALA A 183 5.78 3.88 18.16
CA ALA A 183 6.01 4.46 19.49
C ALA A 183 4.74 4.45 20.36
N GLY A 184 3.56 4.59 19.75
CA GLY A 184 2.28 4.44 20.44
C GLY A 184 1.95 3.01 20.88
N VAL A 185 2.43 1.98 20.17
CA VAL A 185 2.17 0.56 20.45
C VAL A 185 3.22 -0.07 21.36
N ALA A 186 4.50 0.22 21.10
CA ALA A 186 5.65 -0.37 21.79
C ALA A 186 5.88 0.18 23.22
N GLY A 187 5.15 1.23 23.62
CA GLY A 187 5.44 1.94 24.85
C GLY A 187 6.89 2.45 24.87
N LYS A 188 7.58 2.30 26.00
CA LYS A 188 8.98 2.72 26.17
C LYS A 188 10.01 1.67 25.72
N ASP A 189 9.62 0.54 25.12
CA ASP A 189 10.59 -0.50 24.73
C ASP A 189 11.45 0.00 23.54
N PRO A 190 12.73 0.34 23.77
CA PRO A 190 13.58 0.89 22.72
C PRO A 190 13.91 -0.16 21.65
N CYS A 191 13.81 -1.45 21.98
CA CYS A 191 14.19 -2.52 21.08
C CYS A 191 13.20 -2.64 19.90
N LEU A 192 11.93 -2.28 20.11
CA LEU A 192 10.91 -2.26 19.06
C LEU A 192 11.01 -1.03 18.16
N LEU A 193 11.71 0.03 18.61
CA LEU A 193 11.92 1.25 17.83
C LEU A 193 13.03 1.10 16.79
N TYR A 194 13.89 0.10 16.94
CA TYR A 194 15.02 -0.13 16.05
C TYR A 194 14.81 -1.36 15.17
N VAL A 195 13.77 -1.31 14.33
CA VAL A 195 13.78 -2.10 13.10
C VAL A 195 14.69 -1.37 12.14
N GLU A 196 16.00 -1.59 12.28
CA GLU A 196 16.94 -1.13 11.26
C GLU A 196 16.47 -1.76 9.94
N PRO A 197 16.25 -0.97 8.87
CA PRO A 197 15.86 -1.52 7.60
C PRO A 197 16.93 -2.54 7.21
N ILE A 198 16.58 -3.83 7.21
CA ILE A 198 17.39 -4.89 6.62
C ILE A 198 17.90 -4.32 5.30
N SER A 199 19.22 -4.30 5.13
CA SER A 199 19.81 -3.53 4.04
C SER A 199 19.21 -4.03 2.72
N SER A 200 19.13 -3.17 1.70
CA SER A 200 18.63 -3.59 0.38
C SER A 200 19.41 -4.77 -0.23
N GLU A 201 20.56 -5.11 0.34
CA GLU A 201 21.48 -6.17 -0.08
C GLU A 201 21.28 -7.48 0.71
N GLU A 202 20.61 -7.43 1.86
CA GLU A 202 20.29 -8.61 2.69
C GLU A 202 18.99 -9.26 2.18
N LEU A 203 19.11 -9.81 0.98
CA LEU A 203 18.02 -10.34 0.18
C LEU A 203 17.88 -11.83 0.43
N TRP A 204 17.13 -12.20 1.47
CA TRP A 204 16.91 -13.59 1.83
C TRP A 204 15.99 -14.31 0.83
N ASP A 205 16.50 -15.37 0.17
CA ASP A 205 15.84 -16.41 -0.67
C ASP A 205 14.48 -16.08 -1.31
N ALA A 206 14.34 -14.85 -1.75
CA ALA A 206 13.02 -14.31 -1.98
C ALA A 206 12.39 -14.86 -3.27
N HIS A 207 13.23 -15.28 -4.21
CA HIS A 207 12.84 -16.01 -5.41
C HIS A 207 12.10 -17.31 -5.11
N ARG A 208 12.31 -17.91 -3.93
CA ARG A 208 11.67 -19.16 -3.51
C ARG A 208 10.37 -18.91 -2.77
N TRP A 209 10.38 -18.01 -1.80
CA TRP A 209 9.27 -17.81 -0.88
C TRP A 209 8.19 -16.88 -1.42
N ALA A 210 8.56 -15.88 -2.21
CA ALA A 210 7.60 -14.93 -2.72
C ALA A 210 6.61 -15.54 -3.72
N PRO A 211 6.98 -16.44 -4.66
CA PRO A 211 5.99 -17.12 -5.51
C PRO A 211 4.95 -17.91 -4.72
N GLU A 212 5.37 -18.62 -3.67
CA GLU A 212 4.44 -19.35 -2.79
C GLU A 212 3.51 -18.40 -2.04
N ALA A 213 4.05 -17.32 -1.49
CA ALA A 213 3.28 -16.28 -0.83
C ALA A 213 2.22 -15.64 -1.75
N VAL A 214 2.62 -15.39 -3.00
CA VAL A 214 1.74 -14.82 -4.04
C VAL A 214 0.65 -15.82 -4.40
N SER A 215 1.01 -17.09 -4.65
CA SER A 215 0.03 -18.13 -4.96
C SER A 215 -0.98 -18.33 -3.82
N ALA A 216 -0.54 -18.26 -2.56
CA ALA A 216 -1.42 -18.32 -1.41
C ALA A 216 -2.36 -17.10 -1.33
N GLY A 217 -1.87 -15.91 -1.70
CA GLY A 217 -2.69 -14.70 -1.80
C GLY A 217 -3.72 -14.76 -2.91
N ASP A 218 -3.33 -15.21 -4.10
CA ASP A 218 -4.23 -15.35 -5.25
C ASP A 218 -5.35 -16.36 -4.96
N GLU A 219 -5.05 -17.44 -4.24
CA GLU A 219 -6.03 -18.41 -3.78
C GLU A 219 -7.00 -17.82 -2.75
N LEU A 220 -6.48 -17.08 -1.76
CA LEU A 220 -7.31 -16.41 -0.76
C LEU A 220 -8.24 -15.37 -1.41
N GLN A 221 -7.74 -14.61 -2.38
CA GLN A 221 -8.56 -13.64 -3.13
C GLN A 221 -9.70 -14.32 -3.88
N ARG A 222 -9.44 -15.46 -4.53
CA ARG A 222 -10.48 -16.24 -5.20
C ARG A 222 -11.55 -16.71 -4.22
N GLN A 223 -11.16 -17.21 -3.05
CA GLN A 223 -12.10 -17.62 -2.00
C GLN A 223 -12.97 -16.47 -1.46
N VAL A 224 -12.44 -15.24 -1.39
CA VAL A 224 -13.23 -14.06 -0.99
C VAL A 224 -14.25 -13.71 -2.09
N GLN A 225 -13.83 -13.71 -3.36
CA GLN A 225 -14.72 -13.44 -4.50
C GLN A 225 -15.86 -14.47 -4.60
N ASP A 226 -15.54 -15.75 -4.41
CA ASP A 226 -16.53 -16.84 -4.46
C ASP A 226 -17.57 -16.72 -3.33
N LYS A 227 -17.16 -16.25 -2.14
CA LYS A 227 -18.06 -16.00 -1.00
C LYS A 227 -18.99 -14.83 -1.26
N GLU A 228 -18.47 -13.74 -1.82
CA GLU A 228 -19.28 -12.56 -2.15
C GLU A 228 -20.33 -12.91 -3.22
N ALA A 229 -19.93 -13.61 -4.28
CA ALA A 229 -20.83 -14.06 -5.35
C ALA A 229 -21.95 -14.98 -4.80
N SER A 230 -21.62 -15.92 -3.91
CA SER A 230 -22.60 -16.81 -3.29
C SER A 230 -23.60 -16.06 -2.40
N SER A 231 -23.15 -15.01 -1.70
CA SER A 231 -24.02 -14.21 -0.84
C SER A 231 -25.01 -13.34 -1.62
N GLU A 232 -24.64 -12.87 -2.82
CA GLU A 232 -25.53 -12.12 -3.69
C GLU A 232 -26.62 -13.01 -4.31
N GLU A 233 -26.27 -14.24 -4.70
CA GLU A 233 -27.26 -15.21 -5.22
C GLU A 233 -28.30 -15.60 -4.16
N GLU A 234 -27.88 -15.79 -2.91
CA GLU A 234 -28.80 -16.06 -1.80
C GLU A 234 -29.77 -14.89 -1.57
N VAL A 235 -29.28 -13.64 -1.61
CA VAL A 235 -30.12 -12.44 -1.46
C VAL A 235 -31.09 -12.27 -2.64
N ILE A 236 -30.74 -12.69 -3.85
CA ILE A 236 -31.63 -12.66 -5.02
C ILE A 236 -32.74 -13.72 -4.89
N LEU A 237 -32.43 -14.91 -4.38
CA LEU A 237 -33.42 -15.99 -4.15
C LEU A 237 -34.48 -15.62 -3.11
N PHE A 238 -34.12 -14.82 -2.08
CA PHE A 238 -35.09 -14.35 -1.08
C PHE A 238 -35.89 -13.11 -1.51
N ARG A 239 -35.50 -12.41 -2.57
CA ARG A 239 -36.34 -11.36 -3.20
C ARG A 239 -37.32 -12.01 -4.17
N GLY A 240 -38.30 -12.72 -3.62
CA GLY A 240 -39.44 -13.22 -4.38
C GLY A 240 -40.10 -12.12 -5.23
N PRO A 241 -40.76 -12.48 -6.35
CA PRO A 241 -41.31 -11.53 -7.29
C PRO A 241 -42.22 -10.55 -6.53
N LYS A 242 -41.82 -9.27 -6.50
CA LYS A 242 -42.68 -8.20 -5.98
C LYS A 242 -43.98 -8.27 -6.78
N SER A 243 -45.05 -8.73 -6.13
CA SER A 243 -46.39 -8.67 -6.65
C SER A 243 -46.65 -7.22 -7.04
N ARG A 244 -46.72 -7.00 -8.36
CA ARG A 244 -46.92 -5.70 -8.97
C ARG A 244 -48.37 -5.31 -8.69
N THR A 245 -48.63 -4.80 -7.49
CA THR A 245 -49.92 -4.18 -7.17
C THR A 245 -50.00 -2.90 -7.98
N PHE A 246 -50.70 -3.01 -9.11
CA PHE A 246 -51.27 -1.88 -9.83
C PHE A 246 -52.16 -1.11 -8.85
N SER A 247 -51.65 -0.04 -8.26
CA SER A 247 -52.49 0.97 -7.61
C SER A 247 -52.76 2.07 -8.63
N LYS A 248 -54.04 2.35 -8.82
CA LYS A 248 -54.60 3.15 -9.89
C LYS A 248 -55.36 4.30 -9.23
N ASP A 249 -54.63 5.30 -8.71
CA ASP A 249 -55.18 6.58 -8.22
C ASP A 249 -54.43 7.67 -8.99
N GLN A 250 -55.00 8.31 -10.02
CA GLN A 250 -56.03 9.36 -10.01
C GLN A 250 -55.71 10.57 -9.11
N HIS A 251 -55.54 11.74 -9.78
CA HIS A 251 -55.89 13.10 -9.32
C HIS A 251 -55.09 13.73 -8.16
N THR A 252 -54.64 14.99 -8.13
CA THR A 252 -54.82 16.26 -8.89
C THR A 252 -53.68 17.22 -8.47
N PRO A 253 -53.27 18.22 -9.28
CA PRO A 253 -52.29 19.24 -8.91
C PRO A 253 -52.80 20.20 -7.81
N CYS A 254 -51.90 20.68 -6.96
CA CYS A 254 -52.15 21.85 -6.13
C CYS A 254 -51.06 22.90 -6.41
N GLU A 255 -51.52 24.01 -6.97
CA GLU A 255 -50.81 25.27 -7.19
C GLU A 255 -50.41 25.94 -5.87
N THR A 256 -49.65 27.04 -6.02
CA THR A 256 -49.48 28.18 -5.11
C THR A 256 -48.47 27.98 -3.95
N VAL A 257 -47.60 28.93 -3.57
CA VAL A 257 -47.50 30.39 -3.80
C VAL A 257 -46.02 30.79 -3.73
N ALA A 258 -45.65 31.82 -4.49
CA ALA A 258 -44.45 32.61 -4.32
C ALA A 258 -44.37 33.30 -2.93
N SER A 259 -43.16 33.51 -2.41
CA SER A 259 -42.90 34.69 -1.58
C SER A 259 -41.46 35.14 -1.76
N ASP A 260 -41.34 36.27 -2.45
CA ASP A 260 -40.20 37.19 -2.42
C ASP A 260 -39.94 37.67 -0.99
N GLY A 261 -38.66 37.85 -0.65
CA GLY A 261 -38.21 38.28 0.67
C GLY A 261 -36.86 39.01 0.64
N THR A 262 -36.79 40.04 -0.21
CA THR A 262 -36.10 41.35 -0.08
C THR A 262 -35.44 41.71 1.28
N VAL A 263 -34.11 41.97 1.21
CA VAL A 263 -33.34 43.14 1.75
C VAL A 263 -32.65 43.13 3.14
N ALA A 264 -31.46 43.76 3.08
CA ALA A 264 -30.64 44.46 4.10
C ALA A 264 -29.67 43.57 4.92
N SER A 265 -28.37 43.87 5.07
CA SER A 265 -27.56 45.09 4.84
C SER A 265 -26.11 44.71 4.55
#